data_AF-A0AA36JAA2-F1
#
_entry.id   AF-A0AA36JAA2-F1
#
_cell.length_a   1.000
_cell.length_b   1.000
_cell.length_c   1.000
_cell.angle_alpha   90.00
_cell.angle_beta   90.00
_cell.angle_gamma   90.00
#
_symmetry.space_group_name_H-M   'P 1'
#
loop_
_entity.id
_entity.type
_entity.pdbx_description
1 polymer ?
#
loop_
_entity_poly.entity_id
_entity_poly.type
_entity_poly.pdbx_seq_one_letter_code
_entity_poly.pdbx_strand_id
1 'polypeptide(L)'
;MSGSKADATEAKEPEKCCKWSLPKVVLPLIQKKLEHSSWEVQESGVLALGAIAFGCMDGLTQYMPKVMELLLNLVRAPKPLLRSISCWTVARFSSWICNDRINPQSAQVLRSVLQQLLLRILDKNKRVQEAACSAFATLEETARHLLVPYLNDIVQTLSKAFQYYQAKNLLILYDAVGTLADAVGPELDTQQYKQLVLEPLFQKFNNTPDNDRSIIALFECLSSLAQNLGPSFMPLCKPLVDRCMRLIVTGAQAAQRWMQNPNEYEKPDREVMAASIDLLAGIVGGLQARVGEVLQQQNFLSVVSEVLKDSALQARWSIPKTLRLVLS
;
A
#
# COMPACT_ATOMS: atom_id res chain seq x y z
N MET A 1 -50.09 -43.48 -0.40
CA MET A 1 -48.99 -43.97 0.47
C MET A 1 -47.93 -44.60 -0.43
N SER A 2 -46.66 -44.24 -0.18
CA SER A 2 -45.39 -44.90 -0.58
C SER A 2 -45.20 -45.25 -2.07
N GLY A 3 -44.18 -44.80 -2.80
CA GLY A 3 -42.85 -44.30 -2.44
C GLY A 3 -41.79 -45.00 -3.32
N SER A 4 -40.64 -44.34 -3.53
CA SER A 4 -39.36 -44.87 -4.08
C SER A 4 -39.27 -44.90 -5.62
N LYS A 5 -38.21 -44.47 -6.31
CA LYS A 5 -36.91 -43.82 -6.04
C LYS A 5 -36.44 -43.28 -7.40
N ALA A 6 -36.13 -42.00 -7.50
CA ALA A 6 -34.76 -41.52 -7.74
C ALA A 6 -34.09 -42.11 -8.99
N ASP A 7 -34.05 -41.31 -10.07
CA ASP A 7 -32.91 -41.33 -10.98
C ASP A 7 -32.56 -39.87 -11.34
N ALA A 8 -31.57 -39.35 -10.61
CA ALA A 8 -31.00 -38.03 -10.79
C ALA A 8 -29.49 -38.23 -10.97
N THR A 9 -29.09 -38.55 -12.19
CA THR A 9 -27.68 -38.56 -12.59
C THR A 9 -27.57 -37.92 -13.96
N GLU A 10 -27.10 -36.67 -13.95
CA GLU A 10 -25.95 -36.17 -14.73
C GLU A 10 -26.08 -34.66 -14.94
N ALA A 11 -25.64 -33.91 -13.93
CA ALA A 11 -25.12 -32.56 -14.13
C ALA A 11 -23.64 -32.59 -13.70
N LYS A 12 -22.76 -32.97 -14.62
CA LYS A 12 -21.30 -32.83 -14.43
C LYS A 12 -20.97 -31.34 -14.42
N GLU A 13 -20.52 -30.85 -13.27
CA GLU A 13 -19.92 -29.53 -13.06
C GLU A 13 -18.78 -29.26 -14.07
N PRO A 14 -18.88 -28.24 -14.95
CA PRO A 14 -17.80 -27.90 -15.88
C PRO A 14 -16.66 -27.06 -15.24
N GLU A 15 -16.78 -26.62 -13.99
CA GLU A 15 -15.83 -25.65 -13.39
C GLU A 15 -14.57 -26.26 -12.75
N LYS A 16 -14.53 -27.57 -12.48
CA LYS A 16 -13.38 -28.21 -11.79
C LYS A 16 -12.24 -28.65 -12.72
N CYS A 17 -12.47 -28.78 -14.02
CA CYS A 17 -11.50 -29.38 -14.96
C CYS A 17 -10.38 -28.42 -15.41
N CYS A 18 -10.66 -27.11 -15.49
CA CYS A 18 -9.68 -26.13 -16.01
C CYS A 18 -8.58 -25.76 -15.00
N LYS A 19 -8.86 -25.75 -13.68
CA LYS A 19 -7.89 -25.33 -12.66
C LYS A 19 -6.68 -26.27 -12.53
N TRP A 20 -6.87 -27.57 -12.74
CA TRP A 20 -5.82 -28.59 -12.55
C TRP A 20 -5.02 -28.95 -13.82
N SER A 21 -5.51 -28.56 -15.01
CA SER A 21 -4.86 -28.86 -16.29
C SER A 21 -3.95 -27.71 -16.78
N LEU A 22 -4.24 -26.47 -16.38
CA LEU A 22 -3.50 -25.29 -16.82
C LEU A 22 -2.00 -25.33 -16.49
N PRO A 23 -1.56 -25.69 -15.25
CA PRO A 23 -0.13 -25.72 -14.93
C PRO A 23 0.63 -26.73 -15.79
N LYS A 24 0.03 -27.89 -16.10
CA LYS A 24 0.67 -28.95 -16.90
C LYS A 24 0.95 -28.52 -18.34
N VAL A 25 0.07 -27.70 -18.92
CA VAL A 25 0.22 -27.20 -20.29
C VAL A 25 1.12 -25.98 -20.34
N VAL A 26 1.00 -25.06 -19.37
CA VAL A 26 1.63 -23.75 -19.43
C VAL A 26 3.06 -23.77 -18.88
N LEU A 27 3.37 -24.58 -17.85
CA LEU A 27 4.70 -24.60 -17.25
C LEU A 27 5.83 -24.96 -18.21
N PRO A 28 5.69 -25.98 -19.11
CA PRO A 28 6.73 -26.26 -20.10
C PRO A 28 7.00 -25.08 -21.05
N LEU A 29 5.94 -24.35 -21.42
CA LEU A 29 6.06 -23.17 -22.30
C LEU A 29 6.74 -22.00 -21.57
N ILE A 30 6.41 -21.79 -20.30
CA ILE A 30 7.07 -20.79 -19.45
C ILE A 30 8.54 -21.14 -19.27
N GLN A 31 8.85 -22.40 -18.94
CA GLN A 31 10.24 -22.85 -18.75
C GLN A 31 11.08 -22.60 -20.01
N LYS A 32 10.57 -22.98 -21.19
CA LYS A 32 11.25 -22.73 -22.48
C LYS A 32 11.52 -21.24 -22.71
N LYS A 33 10.62 -20.35 -22.27
CA LYS A 33 10.80 -18.90 -22.36
C LYS A 33 11.86 -18.39 -21.39
N LEU A 34 11.85 -18.88 -20.15
CA LEU A 34 12.80 -18.49 -19.09
C LEU A 34 14.24 -18.89 -19.42
N GLU A 35 14.42 -20.02 -20.13
CA GLU A 35 15.73 -20.53 -20.56
C GLU A 35 16.23 -19.92 -21.89
N HIS A 36 15.44 -19.02 -22.51
CA HIS A 36 15.79 -18.43 -23.79
C HIS A 36 16.94 -17.41 -23.68
N SER A 37 17.76 -17.28 -24.72
CA SER A 37 18.92 -16.36 -24.72
C SER A 37 18.54 -14.88 -24.87
N SER A 38 17.44 -14.58 -25.56
CA SER A 38 16.89 -13.22 -25.66
C SER A 38 16.13 -12.85 -24.39
N TRP A 39 16.52 -11.70 -23.80
CA TRP A 39 15.95 -11.18 -22.58
C TRP A 39 14.46 -10.80 -22.73
N GLU A 40 14.03 -10.44 -23.93
CA GLU A 40 12.63 -10.13 -24.26
C GLU A 40 11.76 -11.38 -24.13
N VAL A 41 12.26 -12.53 -24.59
CA VAL A 41 11.55 -13.80 -24.46
C VAL A 41 11.52 -14.24 -23.00
N GLN A 42 12.63 -14.08 -22.28
CA GLN A 42 12.69 -14.35 -20.84
C GLN A 42 11.71 -13.48 -20.05
N GLU A 43 11.63 -12.18 -20.37
CA GLU A 43 10.70 -11.23 -19.75
C GLU A 43 9.26 -11.71 -19.91
N SER A 44 8.87 -12.15 -21.11
CA SER A 44 7.54 -12.72 -21.36
C SER A 44 7.26 -13.98 -20.53
N GLY A 45 8.30 -14.78 -20.26
CA GLY A 45 8.22 -15.95 -19.39
C GLY A 45 7.99 -15.57 -17.92
N VAL A 46 8.71 -14.56 -17.43
CA VAL A 46 8.56 -14.06 -16.05
C VAL A 46 7.18 -13.42 -15.83
N LEU A 47 6.69 -12.66 -16.81
CA LEU A 47 5.35 -12.10 -16.79
C LEU A 47 4.28 -13.22 -16.76
N ALA A 48 4.39 -14.20 -17.66
CA ALA A 48 3.46 -15.32 -17.71
C ALA A 48 3.44 -16.10 -16.39
N LEU A 49 4.61 -16.32 -15.77
CA LEU A 49 4.73 -16.97 -14.48
C LEU A 49 4.00 -16.20 -13.35
N GLY A 50 4.18 -14.88 -13.28
CA GLY A 50 3.47 -14.06 -12.30
C GLY A 50 1.97 -13.96 -12.56
N ALA A 51 1.55 -13.99 -13.83
CA ALA A 51 0.14 -13.97 -14.22
C ALA A 51 -0.62 -15.23 -13.78
N ILE A 52 0.02 -16.40 -13.85
CA ILE A 52 -0.60 -17.67 -13.41
C ILE A 52 -0.49 -17.90 -11.89
N ALA A 53 0.24 -17.06 -11.15
CA ALA A 53 0.41 -17.23 -9.71
C ALA A 53 -0.95 -17.31 -9.01
N PHE A 54 -1.87 -16.39 -9.33
CA PHE A 54 -3.23 -16.43 -8.80
C PHE A 54 -4.04 -17.53 -9.50
N GLY A 55 -4.52 -18.50 -8.72
CA GLY A 55 -5.34 -19.62 -9.22
C GLY A 55 -4.57 -20.90 -9.54
N CYS A 56 -3.23 -20.89 -9.55
CA CYS A 56 -2.41 -22.09 -9.74
C CYS A 56 -1.41 -22.38 -8.62
N MET A 57 -1.42 -21.63 -7.50
CA MET A 57 -0.47 -21.80 -6.40
C MET A 57 -0.31 -23.24 -5.91
N ASP A 58 -1.40 -23.99 -5.76
CA ASP A 58 -1.34 -25.39 -5.29
C ASP A 58 -0.50 -26.27 -6.22
N GLY A 59 -0.66 -26.09 -7.54
CA GLY A 59 0.12 -26.81 -8.54
C GLY A 59 1.57 -26.31 -8.68
N LEU A 60 1.85 -25.07 -8.27
CA LEU A 60 3.16 -24.44 -8.34
C LEU A 60 4.03 -24.69 -7.11
N THR A 61 3.43 -24.99 -5.96
CA THR A 61 4.09 -25.03 -4.65
C THR A 61 5.37 -25.88 -4.64
N GLN A 62 5.34 -27.07 -5.27
CA GLN A 62 6.51 -27.96 -5.35
C GLN A 62 7.68 -27.39 -6.17
N TYR A 63 7.42 -26.47 -7.11
CA TYR A 63 8.42 -25.84 -7.97
C TYR A 63 8.93 -24.52 -7.41
N MET A 64 8.25 -23.97 -6.39
CA MET A 64 8.52 -22.64 -5.85
C MET A 64 9.97 -22.41 -5.39
N PRO A 65 10.68 -23.37 -4.76
CA PRO A 65 12.08 -23.15 -4.40
C PRO A 65 12.96 -22.77 -5.61
N LYS A 66 12.84 -23.53 -6.71
CA LYS A 66 13.60 -23.28 -7.95
C LYS A 66 13.13 -22.02 -8.66
N VAL A 67 11.81 -21.78 -8.67
CA VAL A 67 11.22 -20.56 -9.22
C VAL A 67 11.74 -19.32 -8.49
N MET A 68 11.77 -19.36 -7.16
CA MET A 68 12.24 -18.23 -6.35
C MET A 68 13.73 -17.97 -6.56
N GLU A 69 14.56 -19.01 -6.62
CA GLU A 69 15.98 -18.88 -6.95
C GLU A 69 16.18 -18.18 -8.31
N LEU A 70 15.44 -18.60 -9.33
CA LEU A 70 15.47 -17.98 -10.65
C LEU A 70 15.05 -16.51 -10.60
N LEU A 71 13.94 -16.18 -9.94
CA LEU A 71 13.47 -14.81 -9.83
C LEU A 71 14.46 -13.92 -9.09
N LEU A 72 15.09 -14.41 -8.01
CA LEU A 72 16.14 -13.70 -7.27
C LEU A 72 17.44 -13.52 -8.08
N ASN A 73 17.67 -14.34 -9.09
CA ASN A 73 18.72 -14.10 -10.09
C ASN A 73 18.29 -13.00 -11.09
N LEU A 74 17.05 -13.04 -11.57
CA LEU A 74 16.54 -12.11 -12.58
C LEU A 74 16.27 -10.69 -12.05
N VAL A 75 15.97 -10.51 -10.76
CA VAL A 75 15.96 -9.17 -10.11
C VAL A 75 17.33 -8.50 -10.14
N ARG A 76 18.41 -9.25 -10.38
CA ARG A 76 19.78 -8.75 -10.55
C ARG A 76 20.22 -8.64 -12.01
N ALA A 77 19.32 -8.93 -12.96
CA ALA A 77 19.65 -8.95 -14.38
C ALA A 77 20.16 -7.58 -14.88
N PRO A 78 21.04 -7.55 -15.89
CA PRO A 78 21.55 -6.30 -16.44
C PRO A 78 20.44 -5.43 -17.05
N LYS A 79 19.41 -6.07 -17.63
CA LYS A 79 18.29 -5.37 -18.28
C LYS A 79 17.27 -4.89 -17.23
N PRO A 80 16.99 -3.56 -17.15
CA PRO A 80 16.04 -3.01 -16.18
C PRO A 80 14.63 -3.60 -16.29
N LEU A 81 14.15 -3.87 -17.50
CA LEU A 81 12.82 -4.45 -17.71
C LEU A 81 12.70 -5.84 -17.09
N LEU A 82 13.73 -6.68 -17.20
CA LEU A 82 13.78 -7.96 -16.51
C LEU A 82 13.75 -7.80 -14.98
N ARG A 83 14.51 -6.83 -14.44
CA ARG A 83 14.48 -6.56 -13.00
C ARG A 83 13.10 -6.13 -12.54
N SER A 84 12.46 -5.21 -13.27
CA SER A 84 11.11 -4.71 -12.96
C SER A 84 10.08 -5.84 -12.94
N ILE A 85 9.99 -6.65 -14.01
CA ILE A 85 9.00 -7.73 -14.05
C ILE A 85 9.30 -8.80 -13.00
N SER A 86 10.56 -9.05 -12.70
CA SER A 86 10.94 -10.02 -11.67
C SER A 86 10.54 -9.54 -10.26
N CYS A 87 10.69 -8.25 -9.95
CA CYS A 87 10.21 -7.69 -8.68
C CYS A 87 8.69 -7.88 -8.54
N TRP A 88 7.94 -7.54 -9.60
CA TRP A 88 6.49 -7.74 -9.62
C TRP A 88 6.13 -9.22 -9.43
N THR A 89 6.76 -10.13 -10.19
CA THR A 89 6.48 -11.57 -10.11
C THR A 89 6.84 -12.15 -8.73
N VAL A 90 7.93 -11.71 -8.09
CA VAL A 90 8.27 -12.11 -6.70
C VAL A 90 7.13 -11.77 -5.74
N ALA A 91 6.58 -10.55 -5.82
CA ALA A 91 5.49 -10.13 -4.95
C ALA A 91 4.21 -10.95 -5.13
N ARG A 92 3.95 -11.49 -6.33
CA ARG A 92 2.81 -12.40 -6.57
C ARG A 92 2.87 -13.70 -5.75
N PHE A 93 4.05 -14.05 -5.27
CA PHE A 93 4.30 -15.23 -4.45
C PHE A 93 4.49 -14.91 -2.96
N SER A 94 4.09 -13.70 -2.50
CA SER A 94 4.22 -13.27 -1.10
C SER A 94 3.62 -14.28 -0.12
N SER A 95 2.46 -14.88 -0.45
CA SER A 95 1.78 -15.86 0.39
C SER A 95 2.57 -17.16 0.59
N TRP A 96 3.40 -17.54 -0.38
CA TRP A 96 4.32 -18.68 -0.24
C TRP A 96 5.63 -18.27 0.46
N ILE A 97 6.14 -17.06 0.17
CA ILE A 97 7.35 -16.51 0.79
C ILE A 97 7.18 -16.40 2.31
N CYS A 98 6.02 -15.93 2.78
CA CYS A 98 5.76 -15.60 4.18
C CYS A 98 5.08 -16.71 4.99
N ASN A 99 4.87 -17.90 4.42
CA ASN A 99 4.12 -18.98 5.06
C ASN A 99 5.03 -20.15 5.43
N ASP A 100 5.37 -20.25 6.72
CA ASP A 100 6.21 -21.30 7.29
C ASP A 100 5.60 -22.71 7.24
N ARG A 101 4.27 -22.82 7.22
CA ARG A 101 3.55 -24.10 7.10
C ARG A 101 3.69 -24.72 5.70
N ILE A 102 3.76 -23.88 4.67
CA ILE A 102 3.91 -24.32 3.27
C ILE A 102 5.38 -24.38 2.88
N ASN A 103 6.19 -23.44 3.38
CA ASN A 103 7.61 -23.32 3.10
C ASN A 103 8.41 -23.31 4.42
N PRO A 104 8.99 -24.44 4.84
CA PRO A 104 9.82 -24.50 6.04
C PRO A 104 11.04 -23.54 6.02
N GLN A 105 11.44 -23.05 4.84
CA GLN A 105 12.53 -22.09 4.66
C GLN A 105 12.01 -20.64 4.49
N SER A 106 10.74 -20.37 4.81
CA SER A 106 10.09 -19.05 4.62
C SER A 106 10.92 -17.90 5.16
N ALA A 107 11.47 -18.02 6.37
CA ALA A 107 12.30 -16.97 6.98
C ALA A 107 13.57 -16.66 6.17
N GLN A 108 14.28 -17.69 5.67
CA GLN A 108 15.48 -17.51 4.85
C GLN A 108 15.13 -16.93 3.46
N VAL A 109 14.04 -17.40 2.87
CA VAL A 109 13.55 -16.90 1.58
C VAL A 109 13.12 -15.44 1.70
N LEU A 110 12.32 -15.10 2.72
CA LEU A 110 11.89 -13.73 3.01
C LEU A 110 13.09 -12.80 3.17
N ARG A 111 14.10 -13.19 3.96
CA ARG A 111 15.34 -12.41 4.09
C ARG A 111 16.01 -12.14 2.75
N SER A 112 16.11 -13.17 1.91
CA SER A 112 16.74 -13.05 0.59
C SER A 112 15.94 -12.15 -0.36
N VAL A 113 14.61 -12.28 -0.34
CA VAL A 113 13.68 -11.43 -1.09
C VAL A 113 13.80 -9.98 -0.65
N LEU A 114 13.73 -9.71 0.67
CA LEU A 114 13.88 -8.36 1.22
C LEU A 114 15.21 -7.74 0.82
N GLN A 115 16.32 -8.48 0.96
CA GLN A 115 17.63 -7.99 0.56
C GLN A 115 17.64 -7.56 -0.92
N GLN A 116 17.06 -8.34 -1.83
CA GLN A 116 17.03 -7.98 -3.24
C GLN A 116 16.07 -6.82 -3.53
N LEU A 117 14.87 -6.82 -2.96
CA LEU A 117 13.89 -5.75 -3.17
C LEU A 117 14.40 -4.40 -2.64
N LEU A 118 14.95 -4.35 -1.42
CA LEU A 118 15.52 -3.12 -0.85
C LEU A 118 16.65 -2.56 -1.72
N LEU A 119 17.52 -3.43 -2.28
CA LEU A 119 18.53 -3.00 -3.24
C LEU A 119 17.92 -2.45 -4.55
N ARG A 120 16.75 -2.92 -4.96
CA ARG A 120 16.05 -2.47 -6.18
C ARG A 120 15.18 -1.24 -5.97
N ILE A 121 14.70 -0.98 -4.75
CA ILE A 121 14.12 0.32 -4.36
C ILE A 121 15.12 1.44 -4.64
N LEU A 122 16.42 1.18 -4.42
CA LEU A 122 17.49 2.15 -4.73
C LEU A 122 18.13 1.94 -6.12
N ASP A 123 17.45 1.29 -7.07
CA ASP A 123 17.97 1.09 -8.42
C ASP A 123 18.18 2.43 -9.15
N LYS A 124 19.14 2.50 -10.07
CA LYS A 124 19.39 3.70 -10.88
C LYS A 124 18.28 3.94 -11.90
N ASN A 125 17.52 2.91 -12.26
CA ASN A 125 16.43 3.01 -13.23
C ASN A 125 15.08 3.26 -12.52
N LYS A 126 14.42 4.37 -12.89
CA LYS A 126 13.14 4.80 -12.28
C LYS A 126 12.01 3.76 -12.40
N ARG A 127 11.99 2.95 -13.46
CA ARG A 127 10.99 1.89 -13.64
C ARG A 127 11.26 0.70 -12.72
N VAL A 128 12.52 0.45 -12.38
CA VAL A 128 12.88 -0.59 -11.42
C VAL A 128 12.57 -0.14 -10.00
N GLN A 129 12.84 1.13 -9.66
CA GLN A 129 12.43 1.75 -8.41
C GLN A 129 10.92 1.59 -8.16
N GLU A 130 10.10 2.01 -9.13
CA GLU A 130 8.64 1.85 -9.11
C GLU A 130 8.24 0.39 -8.88
N ALA A 131 8.73 -0.53 -9.71
CA ALA A 131 8.36 -1.95 -9.60
C ALA A 131 8.80 -2.59 -8.28
N ALA A 132 9.99 -2.26 -7.78
CA ALA A 132 10.52 -2.78 -6.53
C ALA A 132 9.78 -2.23 -5.31
N CYS A 133 9.45 -0.93 -5.32
CA CYS A 133 8.72 -0.29 -4.23
C CYS A 133 7.29 -0.82 -4.13
N SER A 134 6.58 -0.96 -5.26
CA SER A 134 5.25 -1.58 -5.27
C SER A 134 5.28 -3.06 -4.88
N ALA A 135 6.28 -3.81 -5.36
CA ALA A 135 6.47 -5.21 -4.97
C ALA A 135 6.72 -5.36 -3.47
N PHE A 136 7.48 -4.42 -2.89
CA PHE A 136 7.72 -4.36 -1.47
C PHE A 136 6.43 -4.05 -0.69
N ALA A 137 5.64 -3.05 -1.08
CA ALA A 137 4.33 -2.77 -0.47
C ALA A 137 3.41 -4.00 -0.45
N THR A 138 3.31 -4.73 -1.56
CA THR A 138 2.55 -5.99 -1.61
C THR A 138 3.10 -7.07 -0.66
N LEU A 139 4.43 -7.14 -0.50
CA LEU A 139 5.06 -8.07 0.43
C LEU A 139 4.74 -7.68 1.88
N GLU A 140 4.70 -6.39 2.21
CA GLU A 140 4.40 -5.87 3.55
C GLU A 140 3.03 -6.30 4.05
N GLU A 141 2.00 -6.19 3.21
CA GLU A 141 0.63 -6.62 3.54
C GLU A 141 0.56 -8.09 3.99
N THR A 142 1.42 -8.92 3.41
CA THR A 142 1.48 -10.37 3.67
C THR A 142 2.43 -10.72 4.81
N ALA A 143 3.61 -10.10 4.85
CA ALA A 143 4.65 -10.37 5.84
C ALA A 143 4.30 -9.83 7.23
N ARG A 144 3.71 -8.62 7.30
CA ARG A 144 3.29 -7.99 8.56
C ARG A 144 4.42 -8.00 9.60
N HIS A 145 4.14 -8.49 10.81
CA HIS A 145 5.09 -8.63 11.91
C HIS A 145 6.35 -9.46 11.58
N LEU A 146 6.37 -10.27 10.51
CA LEU A 146 7.59 -10.95 10.06
C LEU A 146 8.68 -9.95 9.58
N LEU A 147 8.31 -8.69 9.35
CA LEU A 147 9.23 -7.62 8.97
C LEU A 147 9.99 -7.01 10.14
N VAL A 148 9.51 -7.18 11.39
CA VAL A 148 10.10 -6.55 12.59
C VAL A 148 11.62 -6.77 12.70
N PRO A 149 12.16 -7.99 12.49
CA PRO A 149 13.62 -8.22 12.54
C PRO A 149 14.43 -7.45 11.48
N TYR A 150 13.78 -6.94 10.44
CA TYR A 150 14.42 -6.29 9.29
C TYR A 150 14.15 -4.78 9.25
N LEU A 151 13.43 -4.22 10.24
CA LEU A 151 12.95 -2.83 10.21
C LEU A 151 14.06 -1.80 10.04
N ASN A 152 15.22 -2.01 10.68
CA ASN A 152 16.33 -1.09 10.55
C ASN A 152 16.79 -0.95 9.08
N ASP A 153 16.94 -2.06 8.36
CA ASP A 153 17.39 -2.03 6.95
C ASP A 153 16.30 -1.46 6.03
N ILE A 154 15.03 -1.79 6.31
CA ILE A 154 13.86 -1.27 5.59
C ILE A 154 13.80 0.25 5.73
N VAL A 155 13.73 0.76 6.96
CA VAL A 155 13.57 2.19 7.25
C VAL A 155 14.74 3.01 6.70
N GLN A 156 15.98 2.52 6.84
CA GLN A 156 17.13 3.18 6.24
C GLN A 156 17.05 3.25 4.70
N THR A 157 16.52 2.21 4.07
CA THR A 157 16.34 2.16 2.61
C THR A 157 15.27 3.14 2.15
N LEU A 158 14.10 3.16 2.82
CA LEU A 158 13.01 4.09 2.50
C LEU A 158 13.41 5.55 2.74
N SER A 159 14.16 5.81 3.83
CA SER A 159 14.72 7.14 4.13
C SER A 159 15.63 7.64 3.01
N LYS A 160 16.50 6.78 2.48
CA LYS A 160 17.31 7.09 1.29
C LYS A 160 16.44 7.33 0.06
N ALA A 161 15.41 6.52 -0.16
CA ALA A 161 14.52 6.66 -1.31
C ALA A 161 13.85 8.04 -1.38
N PHE A 162 13.49 8.66 -0.24
CA PHE A 162 12.95 10.03 -0.19
C PHE A 162 13.87 11.08 -0.83
N GLN A 163 15.18 10.86 -0.84
CA GLN A 163 16.18 11.77 -1.42
C GLN A 163 16.34 11.57 -2.92
N TYR A 164 16.07 10.37 -3.44
CA TYR A 164 16.31 10.01 -4.84
C TYR A 164 15.05 10.01 -5.71
N TYR A 165 13.88 9.72 -5.12
CA TYR A 165 12.66 9.53 -5.87
C TYR A 165 12.12 10.84 -6.43
N GLN A 166 11.73 10.80 -7.70
CA GLN A 166 11.01 11.89 -8.37
C GLN A 166 9.50 11.76 -8.14
N ALA A 167 8.75 12.80 -8.52
CA ALA A 167 7.33 12.97 -8.23
C ALA A 167 6.49 11.68 -8.36
N LYS A 168 6.57 10.96 -9.50
CA LYS A 168 5.79 9.73 -9.71
C LYS A 168 6.13 8.62 -8.70
N ASN A 169 7.42 8.31 -8.54
CA ASN A 169 7.85 7.21 -7.65
C ASN A 169 7.67 7.59 -6.18
N LEU A 170 7.72 8.89 -5.86
CA LEU A 170 7.49 9.38 -4.50
C LEU A 170 6.08 9.05 -4.00
N LEU A 171 5.06 9.03 -4.87
CA LEU A 171 3.71 8.59 -4.51
C LEU A 171 3.69 7.13 -4.04
N ILE A 172 4.44 6.26 -4.73
CA ILE A 172 4.56 4.83 -4.41
C ILE A 172 5.36 4.64 -3.12
N LEU A 173 6.31 5.53 -2.85
CA LEU A 173 7.05 5.51 -1.59
C LEU A 173 6.16 5.88 -0.40
N TYR A 174 5.23 6.83 -0.56
CA TYR A 174 4.25 7.15 0.48
C TYR A 174 3.36 5.95 0.79
N ASP A 175 2.86 5.26 -0.25
CA ASP A 175 2.10 4.02 -0.12
C ASP A 175 2.89 2.96 0.67
N ALA A 176 4.10 2.63 0.24
CA ALA A 176 4.96 1.66 0.94
C ALA A 176 5.23 2.03 2.41
N VAL A 177 5.48 3.32 2.72
CA VAL A 177 5.67 3.74 4.12
C VAL A 177 4.39 3.62 4.93
N GLY A 178 3.23 3.93 4.34
CA GLY A 178 1.92 3.75 4.97
C GLY A 178 1.62 2.27 5.25
N THR A 179 1.83 1.41 4.25
CA THR A 179 1.67 -0.04 4.39
C THR A 179 2.62 -0.62 5.43
N LEU A 180 3.88 -0.17 5.49
CA LEU A 180 4.80 -0.56 6.56
C LEU A 180 4.24 -0.19 7.94
N ALA A 181 3.70 1.02 8.08
CA ALA A 181 3.08 1.48 9.32
C ALA A 181 1.95 0.57 9.77
N ASP A 182 1.05 0.21 8.85
CA ASP A 182 -0.06 -0.70 9.11
C ASP A 182 0.41 -2.15 9.36
N ALA A 183 1.54 -2.56 8.78
CA ALA A 183 2.09 -3.90 8.89
C ALA A 183 2.77 -4.19 10.24
N VAL A 184 3.47 -3.21 10.83
CA VAL A 184 4.27 -3.40 12.06
C VAL A 184 3.83 -2.54 13.24
N GLY A 185 2.99 -1.52 13.01
CA GLY A 185 2.34 -0.76 14.06
C GLY A 185 3.32 -0.11 15.05
N PRO A 186 3.17 -0.34 16.37
CA PRO A 186 4.00 0.26 17.42
C PRO A 186 5.51 0.00 17.31
N GLU A 187 5.94 -1.03 16.57
CA GLU A 187 7.36 -1.35 16.37
C GLU A 187 8.11 -0.23 15.61
N LEU A 188 7.39 0.64 14.90
CA LEU A 188 7.95 1.84 14.28
C LEU A 188 8.12 3.02 15.26
N ASP A 189 7.54 2.96 16.45
CA ASP A 189 7.58 4.06 17.43
C ASP A 189 8.90 4.11 18.22
N THR A 190 10.02 4.08 17.50
CA THR A 190 11.34 4.34 18.06
C THR A 190 11.82 5.73 17.67
N GLN A 191 12.63 6.37 18.51
CA GLN A 191 13.19 7.69 18.19
C GLN A 191 13.98 7.67 16.87
N GLN A 192 14.74 6.60 16.62
CA GLN A 192 15.54 6.41 15.41
C GLN A 192 14.65 6.33 14.15
N TYR A 193 13.61 5.50 14.16
CA TYR A 193 12.75 5.32 12.99
C TYR A 193 11.88 6.55 12.72
N LYS A 194 11.41 7.21 13.79
CA LYS A 194 10.71 8.49 13.66
C LYS A 194 11.56 9.55 12.96
N GLN A 195 12.83 9.71 13.32
CA GLN A 195 13.72 10.65 12.63
C GLN A 195 13.90 10.28 11.15
N LEU A 196 14.12 9.01 10.84
CA LEU A 196 14.37 8.57 9.47
C LEU A 196 13.15 8.63 8.54
N VAL A 197 11.93 8.52 9.08
CA VAL A 197 10.67 8.48 8.31
C VAL A 197 9.88 9.78 8.41
N LEU A 198 9.65 10.29 9.63
CA LEU A 198 8.76 11.43 9.84
C LEU A 198 9.39 12.75 9.38
N GLU A 199 10.70 12.97 9.57
CA GLU A 199 11.33 14.22 9.11
C GLU A 199 11.22 14.41 7.59
N PRO A 200 11.60 13.44 6.73
CA PRO A 200 11.42 13.58 5.29
C PRO A 200 9.96 13.79 4.88
N LEU A 201 9.02 13.05 5.48
CA LEU A 201 7.59 13.21 5.20
C LEU A 201 7.09 14.60 5.57
N PHE A 202 7.51 15.13 6.72
CA PHE A 202 7.09 16.45 7.18
C PHE A 202 7.72 17.58 6.35
N GLN A 203 8.96 17.38 5.87
CA GLN A 203 9.55 18.27 4.87
C GLN A 203 8.76 18.27 3.56
N LYS A 204 8.32 17.09 3.07
CA LYS A 204 7.45 17.02 1.89
C LYS A 204 6.11 17.70 2.15
N PHE A 205 5.50 17.46 3.31
CA PHE A 205 4.26 18.11 3.72
C PHE A 205 4.37 19.63 3.64
N ASN A 206 5.40 20.24 4.24
CA ASN A 206 5.55 21.69 4.23
C ASN A 206 5.78 22.28 2.83
N ASN A 207 6.36 21.51 1.90
CA ASN A 207 6.74 21.97 0.58
C ASN A 207 5.72 21.66 -0.52
N THR A 208 4.83 20.68 -0.32
CA THR A 208 3.77 20.36 -1.29
C THR A 208 2.68 21.44 -1.21
N PRO A 209 2.28 22.10 -2.32
CA PRO A 209 1.18 23.06 -2.32
C PRO A 209 -0.21 22.45 -2.10
N ASP A 210 -1.19 23.25 -1.67
CA ASP A 210 -2.58 22.83 -1.42
C ASP A 210 -3.33 22.38 -2.69
N ASN A 211 -2.88 22.81 -3.88
CA ASN A 211 -3.46 22.46 -5.18
C ASN A 211 -2.73 21.30 -5.90
N ASP A 212 -1.68 20.74 -5.30
CA ASP A 212 -0.94 19.62 -5.86
C ASP A 212 -1.58 18.30 -5.41
N ARG A 213 -2.07 17.49 -6.37
CA ARG A 213 -2.71 16.19 -6.09
C ARG A 213 -1.76 15.19 -5.43
N SER A 214 -0.44 15.39 -5.48
CA SER A 214 0.52 14.55 -4.76
C SER A 214 0.33 14.58 -3.24
N ILE A 215 -0.36 15.60 -2.72
CA ILE A 215 -0.70 15.71 -1.29
C ILE A 215 -1.62 14.59 -0.81
N ILE A 216 -2.44 14.00 -1.70
CA ILE A 216 -3.39 12.95 -1.36
C ILE A 216 -2.66 11.73 -0.82
N ALA A 217 -1.71 11.18 -1.59
CA ALA A 217 -0.91 10.03 -1.18
C ALA A 217 -0.07 10.32 0.08
N LEU A 218 0.40 11.57 0.23
CA LEU A 218 1.11 11.98 1.43
C LEU A 218 0.18 11.97 2.67
N PHE A 219 -1.06 12.43 2.54
CA PHE A 219 -2.03 12.44 3.64
C PHE A 219 -2.49 11.04 4.00
N GLU A 220 -2.67 10.15 3.02
CA GLU A 220 -2.95 8.73 3.25
C GLU A 220 -1.82 8.07 4.06
N CYS A 221 -0.57 8.28 3.66
CA CYS A 221 0.61 7.80 4.38
C CYS A 221 0.67 8.35 5.82
N LEU A 222 0.48 9.66 6.00
CA LEU A 222 0.44 10.29 7.32
C LEU A 222 -0.73 9.79 8.18
N SER A 223 -1.85 9.38 7.57
CA SER A 223 -3.00 8.81 8.28
C SER A 223 -2.66 7.45 8.88
N SER A 224 -2.05 6.54 8.09
CA SER A 224 -1.57 5.25 8.60
C SER A 224 -0.54 5.45 9.72
N LEU A 225 0.41 6.38 9.56
CA LEU A 225 1.39 6.69 10.62
C LEU A 225 0.73 7.25 11.89
N ALA A 226 -0.22 8.17 11.76
CA ALA A 226 -0.92 8.74 12.91
C ALA A 226 -1.67 7.66 13.70
N GLN A 227 -2.34 6.73 13.00
CA GLN A 227 -3.08 5.63 13.62
C GLN A 227 -2.16 4.68 14.39
N ASN A 228 -1.00 4.35 13.82
CA ASN A 228 -0.09 3.33 14.37
C ASN A 228 0.89 3.88 15.41
N LEU A 229 1.32 5.15 15.30
CA LEU A 229 2.22 5.79 16.26
C LEU A 229 1.48 6.45 17.43
N GLY A 230 0.19 6.72 17.28
CA GLY A 230 -0.69 7.22 18.34
C GLY A 230 -0.12 8.46 19.05
N PRO A 231 0.00 8.46 20.40
CA PRO A 231 0.48 9.61 21.16
C PRO A 231 1.84 10.17 20.73
N SER A 232 2.73 9.33 20.20
CA SER A 232 4.05 9.77 19.72
C SER A 232 3.98 10.65 18.47
N PHE A 233 2.85 10.65 17.76
CA PHE A 233 2.60 11.51 16.60
C PHE A 233 2.19 12.94 16.99
N MET A 234 1.81 13.15 18.26
CA MET A 234 1.27 14.42 18.77
C MET A 234 2.10 15.68 18.44
N PRO A 235 3.45 15.67 18.51
CA PRO A 235 4.25 16.85 18.18
C PRO A 235 4.04 17.37 16.74
N LEU A 236 3.58 16.51 15.83
CA LEU A 236 3.33 16.84 14.43
C LEU A 236 1.87 17.22 14.15
N CYS A 237 0.94 16.95 15.08
CA CYS A 237 -0.49 17.04 14.80
C CYS A 237 -0.99 18.45 14.53
N LYS A 238 -0.52 19.47 15.25
CA LYS A 238 -1.02 20.85 15.10
C LYS A 238 -0.96 21.36 13.65
N PRO A 239 0.20 21.41 12.98
CA PRO A 239 0.28 21.88 11.59
C PRO A 239 -0.50 20.99 10.60
N LEU A 240 -0.59 19.68 10.84
CA LEU A 240 -1.39 18.77 10.01
C LEU A 240 -2.88 19.09 10.11
N VAL A 241 -3.39 19.18 11.34
CA VAL A 241 -4.78 19.49 11.64
C VAL A 241 -5.16 20.84 11.06
N ASP A 242 -4.37 21.88 11.28
CA ASP A 242 -4.65 23.24 10.80
C ASP A 242 -4.82 23.27 9.28
N ARG A 243 -3.94 22.55 8.57
CA ARG A 243 -4.01 22.45 7.12
C ARG A 243 -5.22 21.64 6.64
N CYS A 244 -5.49 20.48 7.25
CA CYS A 244 -6.65 19.67 6.90
C CYS A 244 -7.96 20.44 7.12
N MET A 245 -8.11 21.14 8.26
CA MET A 245 -9.29 21.95 8.53
C MET A 245 -9.48 23.05 7.49
N ARG A 246 -8.40 23.76 7.13
CA ARG A 246 -8.43 24.79 6.09
C ARG A 246 -8.89 24.20 4.74
N LEU A 247 -8.27 23.11 4.30
CA LEU A 247 -8.57 22.45 3.02
C LEU A 247 -10.03 21.98 2.94
N ILE A 248 -10.57 21.43 4.03
CA ILE A 248 -11.97 20.99 4.10
C ILE A 248 -12.91 22.19 3.99
N VAL A 249 -12.68 23.26 4.75
CA VAL A 249 -13.54 24.46 4.73
C VAL A 249 -13.49 25.14 3.36
N THR A 250 -12.30 25.36 2.79
CA THR A 250 -12.16 26.00 1.49
C THR A 250 -12.79 25.17 0.38
N GLY A 251 -12.61 23.84 0.42
CA GLY A 251 -13.19 22.93 -0.56
C GLY A 251 -14.72 22.86 -0.47
N ALA A 252 -15.27 22.83 0.74
CA ALA A 252 -16.72 22.85 0.95
C ALA A 252 -17.35 24.16 0.46
N GLN A 253 -16.73 25.30 0.72
CA GLN A 253 -17.18 26.60 0.22
C GLN A 253 -17.12 26.68 -1.31
N ALA A 254 -16.05 26.17 -1.94
CA ALA A 254 -15.95 26.09 -3.38
C ALA A 254 -17.07 25.22 -3.99
N ALA A 255 -17.39 24.09 -3.34
CA ALA A 255 -18.47 23.20 -3.78
C ALA A 255 -19.84 23.88 -3.70
N GLN A 256 -20.09 24.67 -2.65
CA GLN A 256 -21.32 25.44 -2.51
C GLN A 256 -21.44 26.53 -3.59
N ARG A 257 -20.35 27.28 -3.87
CA ARG A 257 -20.34 28.31 -4.93
C ARG A 257 -20.60 27.71 -6.30
N TRP A 258 -19.97 26.59 -6.62
CA TRP A 258 -20.20 25.85 -7.85
C TRP A 258 -21.65 25.36 -7.96
N MET A 259 -22.23 24.82 -6.88
CA MET A 259 -23.64 24.40 -6.86
C MET A 259 -24.61 25.56 -7.11
N GLN A 260 -24.32 26.74 -6.57
CA GLN A 260 -25.18 27.91 -6.73
C GLN A 260 -25.03 28.56 -8.11
N ASN A 261 -23.81 28.61 -8.64
CA ASN A 261 -23.50 29.24 -9.93
C ASN A 261 -22.57 28.35 -10.78
N PRO A 262 -23.08 27.25 -11.38
CA PRO A 262 -22.24 26.28 -12.09
C PRO A 262 -21.54 26.84 -13.35
N ASN A 263 -22.05 27.94 -13.91
CA ASN A 263 -21.50 28.56 -15.11
C ASN A 263 -20.36 29.55 -14.82
N GLU A 264 -20.19 29.98 -13.57
CA GLU A 264 -19.18 30.97 -13.16
C GLU A 264 -17.99 30.34 -12.44
N TYR A 265 -18.19 29.18 -11.80
CA TYR A 265 -17.18 28.52 -10.99
C TYR A 265 -16.83 27.15 -11.56
N GLU A 266 -15.58 26.73 -11.37
CA GLU A 266 -15.15 25.39 -11.70
C GLU A 266 -15.58 24.38 -10.63
N LYS A 267 -15.89 23.15 -11.05
CA LYS A 267 -16.21 22.07 -10.12
C LYS A 267 -14.98 21.75 -9.28
N PRO A 268 -15.05 21.83 -7.93
CA PRO A 268 -13.88 21.58 -7.09
C PRO A 268 -13.51 20.10 -7.07
N ASP A 269 -12.20 19.84 -6.94
CA ASP A 269 -11.67 18.51 -6.66
C ASP A 269 -11.97 18.15 -5.19
N ARG A 270 -12.75 17.09 -5.00
CA ARG A 270 -13.15 16.60 -3.68
C ARG A 270 -12.18 15.57 -3.10
N GLU A 271 -11.19 15.10 -3.85
CA GLU A 271 -10.26 14.08 -3.38
C GLU A 271 -9.31 14.61 -2.30
N VAL A 272 -8.82 15.85 -2.44
CA VAL A 272 -7.99 16.51 -1.41
C VAL A 272 -8.79 16.71 -0.12
N MET A 273 -10.08 17.03 -0.22
CA MET A 273 -10.96 17.13 0.95
C MET A 273 -11.15 15.77 1.62
N ALA A 274 -11.40 14.72 0.83
CA ALA A 274 -11.54 13.36 1.34
C ALA A 274 -10.27 12.91 2.06
N ALA A 275 -9.09 13.09 1.45
CA ALA A 275 -7.80 12.77 2.06
C ALA A 275 -7.55 13.58 3.35
N SER A 276 -7.96 14.85 3.40
CA SER A 276 -7.86 15.69 4.60
C SER A 276 -8.72 15.15 5.75
N ILE A 277 -9.93 14.67 5.42
CA ILE A 277 -10.83 14.05 6.38
C ILE A 277 -10.25 12.71 6.87
N ASP A 278 -9.73 11.90 5.96
CA ASP A 278 -9.15 10.59 6.27
C ASP A 278 -7.91 10.74 7.17
N LEU A 279 -7.09 11.80 6.99
CA LEU A 279 -5.99 12.14 7.89
C LEU A 279 -6.48 12.61 9.27
N LEU A 280 -7.50 13.48 9.33
CA LEU A 280 -8.09 13.88 10.62
C LEU A 280 -8.66 12.68 11.37
N ALA A 281 -9.35 11.78 10.67
CA ALA A 281 -9.87 10.53 11.23
C ALA A 281 -8.74 9.64 11.74
N GLY A 282 -7.61 9.55 11.01
CA GLY A 282 -6.41 8.84 11.44
C GLY A 282 -5.79 9.43 12.71
N ILE A 283 -5.68 10.75 12.80
CA ILE A 283 -5.18 11.44 14.01
C ILE A 283 -6.11 11.20 15.20
N VAL A 284 -7.43 11.32 15.02
CA VAL A 284 -8.42 11.02 16.06
C VAL A 284 -8.32 9.56 16.51
N GLY A 285 -8.16 8.64 15.56
CA GLY A 285 -7.98 7.21 15.82
C GLY A 285 -6.68 6.87 16.54
N GLY A 286 -5.58 7.56 16.24
CA GLY A 286 -4.30 7.34 16.91
C GLY A 286 -4.26 7.93 18.32
N LEU A 287 -4.75 9.17 18.49
CA LEU A 287 -4.65 9.88 19.76
C LEU A 287 -5.74 9.50 20.78
N GLN A 288 -6.89 8.99 20.32
CA GLN A 288 -8.02 8.61 21.16
C GLN A 288 -8.40 9.75 22.14
N ALA A 289 -8.41 9.51 23.45
CA ALA A 289 -8.78 10.50 24.47
C ALA A 289 -7.88 11.75 24.46
N ARG A 290 -6.65 11.66 23.94
CA ARG A 290 -5.73 12.80 23.86
C ARG A 290 -6.01 13.74 22.69
N VAL A 291 -6.99 13.41 21.84
CA VAL A 291 -7.33 14.24 20.68
C VAL A 291 -7.83 15.64 21.08
N GLY A 292 -8.42 15.78 22.27
CA GLY A 292 -8.86 17.06 22.84
C GLY A 292 -7.71 18.07 22.93
N GLU A 293 -6.49 17.63 23.24
CA GLU A 293 -5.29 18.48 23.35
C GLU A 293 -4.96 19.20 22.02
N VAL A 294 -5.35 18.61 20.88
CA VAL A 294 -5.09 19.15 19.54
C VAL A 294 -6.31 19.86 18.97
N LEU A 295 -7.51 19.27 19.11
CA LEU A 295 -8.72 19.78 18.46
C LEU A 295 -9.45 20.87 19.26
N GLN A 296 -9.37 20.92 20.60
CA GLN A 296 -10.05 21.96 21.38
C GLN A 296 -9.48 23.36 21.12
N GLN A 297 -8.20 23.44 20.72
CA GLN A 297 -7.55 24.71 20.40
C GLN A 297 -7.93 25.26 19.03
N GLN A 298 -8.63 24.47 18.21
CA GLN A 298 -8.98 24.81 16.84
C GLN A 298 -10.49 24.96 16.71
N ASN A 299 -10.96 25.76 15.75
CA ASN A 299 -12.39 25.93 15.47
C ASN A 299 -13.00 24.69 14.80
N PHE A 300 -12.85 23.52 15.44
CA PHE A 300 -13.24 22.22 14.96
C PHE A 300 -14.73 22.16 14.57
N LEU A 301 -15.57 22.90 15.29
CA LEU A 301 -17.01 22.96 15.05
C LEU A 301 -17.37 23.53 13.68
N SER A 302 -16.59 24.48 13.14
CA SER A 302 -16.84 24.98 11.79
C SER A 302 -16.61 23.90 10.73
N VAL A 303 -15.60 23.05 10.91
CA VAL A 303 -15.33 21.92 10.01
C VAL A 303 -16.45 20.89 10.09
N VAL A 304 -16.89 20.54 11.30
CA VAL A 304 -18.02 19.61 11.51
C VAL A 304 -19.28 20.11 10.79
N SER A 305 -19.59 21.41 10.87
CA SER A 305 -20.76 21.97 10.19
C SER A 305 -20.69 21.86 8.66
N GLU A 306 -19.50 21.95 8.07
CA GLU A 306 -19.35 21.81 6.61
C GLU A 306 -19.41 20.35 6.17
N VAL A 307 -18.77 19.43 6.91
CA VAL A 307 -18.83 18.00 6.61
C VAL A 307 -20.27 17.46 6.74
N LEU A 308 -21.03 17.93 7.72
CA LEU A 308 -22.44 17.55 7.88
C LEU A 308 -23.36 18.05 6.75
N LYS A 309 -22.93 18.98 5.91
CA LYS A 309 -23.73 19.42 4.73
C LYS A 309 -23.52 18.53 3.50
N ASP A 310 -22.52 17.66 3.51
CA ASP A 310 -22.16 16.82 2.36
C ASP A 310 -22.22 15.32 2.73
N SER A 311 -23.21 14.62 2.20
CA SER A 311 -23.44 13.19 2.48
C SER A 311 -22.28 12.29 2.06
N ALA A 312 -21.52 12.66 1.03
CA ALA A 312 -20.36 11.88 0.59
C ALA A 312 -19.18 12.03 1.56
N LEU A 313 -19.03 13.20 2.20
CA LEU A 313 -18.01 13.44 3.22
C LEU A 313 -18.40 12.82 4.58
N GLN A 314 -19.68 12.84 4.92
CA GLN A 314 -20.19 12.19 6.15
C GLN A 314 -19.85 10.69 6.22
N ALA A 315 -19.91 9.99 5.09
CA ALA A 315 -19.62 8.55 5.04
C ALA A 315 -18.15 8.22 5.41
N ARG A 316 -17.23 9.19 5.28
CA ARG A 316 -15.80 9.01 5.52
C ARG A 316 -15.37 9.32 6.96
N TRP A 317 -16.17 10.09 7.71
CA TRP A 317 -15.81 10.50 9.08
C TRP A 317 -16.89 10.17 10.11
N SER A 318 -16.51 9.39 11.12
CA SER A 318 -17.34 9.22 12.32
C SER A 318 -17.30 10.47 13.21
N ILE A 319 -18.05 11.50 12.81
CA ILE A 319 -18.23 12.75 13.57
C ILE A 319 -18.74 12.46 15.01
N PRO A 320 -19.73 11.58 15.25
CA PRO A 320 -20.21 11.32 16.60
C PRO A 320 -19.18 10.68 17.53
N LYS A 321 -18.26 9.87 16.99
CA LYS A 321 -17.15 9.30 17.76
C LYS A 321 -16.12 10.38 18.10
N THR A 322 -15.81 11.22 17.10
CA THR A 322 -14.83 12.30 17.26
C THR A 322 -15.29 13.35 18.26
N LEU A 323 -16.54 13.81 18.18
CA LEU A 323 -17.10 14.77 19.14
C LEU A 323 -17.10 14.23 20.57
N ARG A 324 -17.40 12.93 20.75
CA ARG A 324 -17.32 12.29 22.08
C ARG A 324 -15.91 12.34 22.67
N LEU A 325 -14.88 12.08 21.87
CA LEU A 325 -13.48 12.11 22.31
C LEU A 325 -12.95 13.53 22.57
N VAL A 326 -13.49 14.54 21.88
CA VAL A 326 -13.08 15.95 22.08
C VAL A 326 -13.73 16.58 23.31
N LEU A 327 -14.95 16.14 23.64
CA LEU A 327 -15.77 16.71 24.72
C LEU A 327 -15.64 15.95 26.05
N SER A 328 -15.02 14.77 26.05
CA SER A 328 -14.67 13.99 27.25
C SER A 328 -13.37 14.48 27.88
#